data_AF-A0A9X1QS18-F1
#
_entry.id   AF-A0A9X1QS18-F1
#
_cell.length_a   1.000
_cell.length_b   1.000
_cell.length_c   1.000
_cell.angle_alpha   90.00
_cell.angle_beta   90.00
_cell.angle_gamma   90.00
#
_symmetry.space_group_name_H-M   'P 1'
#
loop_
_entity.id
_entity.type
_entity.pdbx_description
1 polymer ?
#
loop_
_entity_poly.entity_id
_entity_poly.type
_entity_poly.pdbx_seq_one_letter_code
_entity_poly.pdbx_strand_id
1 'polypeptide(L)'
;MRITPDEVMELLDQGMSQAEIARQVGVTRQYIYKLAREGGYEPKWTKLTQHIPWDIPSEFKGNALYQGFRAIGWVRWRGPASLTQSQYERARAIWRKLKAFNQVIDFDPKYPAVPGLTNGPGFAYVPRRESDGDYMIRIKPGVKLTPVGKKIWRMPEEWPERKE
;
A
#
# COMPACT_ATOMS: atom_id res chain seq x y z
N MET A 1 5.78 10.73 -32.80
CA MET A 1 4.44 10.26 -32.35
C MET A 1 4.19 10.86 -30.98
N ARG A 2 3.08 11.57 -30.75
CA ARG A 2 2.74 12.12 -29.43
C ARG A 2 1.73 11.17 -28.79
N ILE A 3 2.05 10.65 -27.60
CA ILE A 3 1.12 9.89 -26.78
C ILE A 3 0.08 10.84 -26.16
N THR A 4 -1.16 10.40 -26.07
CA THR A 4 -2.31 11.14 -25.53
C THR A 4 -2.54 10.80 -24.04
N PRO A 5 -3.31 11.61 -23.29
CA PRO A 5 -3.71 11.29 -21.92
C PRO A 5 -4.39 9.92 -21.78
N ASP A 6 -5.28 9.56 -22.71
CA ASP A 6 -6.03 8.30 -22.67
C ASP A 6 -5.11 7.08 -22.87
N GLU A 7 -4.20 7.16 -23.85
CA GLU A 7 -3.18 6.11 -24.06
C GLU A 7 -2.25 5.97 -22.85
N VAL A 8 -1.89 7.08 -22.19
CA VAL A 8 -1.11 7.01 -20.93
C VAL A 8 -1.91 6.28 -19.85
N MET A 9 -3.21 6.55 -19.72
CA MET A 9 -4.07 5.88 -18.74
C MET A 9 -4.20 4.38 -19.04
N GLU A 10 -4.40 3.99 -20.30
CA GLU A 10 -4.45 2.58 -20.71
C GLU A 10 -3.14 1.84 -20.36
N LEU A 11 -1.97 2.42 -20.65
CA LEU A 11 -0.69 1.80 -20.31
C LEU A 11 -0.47 1.70 -18.79
N LEU A 12 -0.94 2.69 -18.03
CA LEU A 12 -0.92 2.65 -16.57
C LEU A 12 -1.85 1.56 -16.01
N ASP A 13 -3.00 1.35 -16.63
CA ASP A 13 -3.96 0.29 -16.28
C ASP A 13 -3.45 -1.10 -16.67
N GLN A 14 -2.67 -1.20 -17.75
CA GLN A 14 -1.88 -2.38 -18.11
C GLN A 14 -0.70 -2.64 -17.15
N GLY A 15 -0.51 -1.78 -16.14
CA GLY A 15 0.45 -1.98 -15.06
C GLY A 15 1.84 -1.43 -15.33
N MET A 16 2.04 -0.71 -16.44
CA MET A 16 3.31 -0.02 -16.69
C MET A 16 3.51 1.14 -15.71
N SER A 17 4.74 1.39 -15.32
CA SER A 17 5.10 2.61 -14.60
C SER A 17 5.29 3.79 -15.56
N GLN A 18 5.06 5.00 -15.07
CA GLN A 18 5.33 6.23 -15.85
C GLN A 18 6.78 6.33 -16.36
N ALA A 19 7.73 5.70 -15.67
CA ALA A 19 9.12 5.64 -16.11
C ALA A 19 9.32 4.66 -17.26
N GLU A 20 8.62 3.52 -17.26
CA GLU A 20 8.63 2.57 -18.38
C GLU A 20 7.96 3.16 -19.62
N ILE A 21 6.79 3.78 -19.44
CA ILE A 21 6.07 4.48 -20.53
C ILE A 21 6.97 5.57 -21.13
N ALA A 22 7.61 6.38 -20.29
CA ALA A 22 8.54 7.42 -20.74
C ALA A 22 9.69 6.86 -21.59
N ARG A 23 10.30 5.75 -21.16
CA ARG A 23 11.37 5.08 -21.91
C ARG A 23 10.88 4.52 -23.25
N GLN A 24 9.70 3.91 -23.28
CA GLN A 24 9.13 3.31 -24.48
C GLN A 24 8.73 4.35 -25.51
N VAL A 25 8.18 5.49 -25.07
CA VAL A 25 7.70 6.57 -25.95
C VAL A 25 8.83 7.54 -26.33
N GLY A 26 9.95 7.53 -25.60
CA GLY A 26 11.08 8.42 -25.85
C GLY A 26 10.86 9.85 -25.33
N VAL A 27 10.13 9.98 -24.22
CA VAL A 27 9.78 11.27 -23.60
C VAL A 27 10.18 11.31 -22.13
N THR A 28 10.08 12.47 -21.48
CA THR A 28 10.41 12.59 -20.06
C THR A 28 9.32 11.99 -19.19
N ARG A 29 9.70 11.46 -18.02
CA ARG A 29 8.74 11.03 -16.99
C ARG A 29 7.79 12.17 -16.56
N GLN A 30 8.29 13.41 -16.51
CA GLN A 30 7.48 14.58 -16.17
C GLN A 30 6.37 14.83 -17.19
N TYR A 31 6.65 14.62 -18.48
CA TYR A 31 5.65 14.74 -19.53
C TYR A 31 4.56 13.66 -19.39
N ILE A 32 4.94 12.40 -19.15
CA ILE A 32 3.98 11.32 -18.88
C ILE A 32 3.16 11.60 -17.61
N TYR A 33 3.78 12.12 -16.54
CA TYR A 33 3.05 12.51 -15.34
C TYR A 33 2.01 13.60 -15.62
N LYS A 34 2.35 14.62 -16.41
CA LYS A 34 1.41 15.67 -16.82
C LYS A 34 0.22 15.08 -17.58
N LEU A 35 0.47 14.25 -18.60
CA LEU A 35 -0.59 13.61 -19.39
C LEU A 35 -1.46 12.69 -18.53
N ALA A 36 -0.86 11.93 -17.61
CA ALA A 36 -1.61 11.12 -16.66
C ALA A 36 -2.56 12.01 -15.82
N ARG A 37 -2.08 13.14 -15.29
CA ARG A 37 -2.92 14.07 -14.51
C ARG A 37 -4.07 14.65 -15.33
N GLU A 38 -3.83 14.97 -16.60
CA GLU A 38 -4.87 15.42 -17.54
C GLU A 38 -5.91 14.32 -17.79
N GLY A 39 -5.48 13.07 -17.90
CA GLY A 39 -6.34 11.87 -17.99
C GLY A 39 -6.98 11.43 -16.67
N GLY A 40 -6.92 12.25 -15.61
CA GLY A 40 -7.56 11.95 -14.33
C GLY A 40 -6.78 11.01 -13.41
N TYR A 41 -5.50 10.73 -13.70
CA TYR A 41 -4.62 9.97 -12.83
C TYR A 41 -4.49 10.66 -11.46
N GLU A 42 -5.14 10.09 -10.45
CA GLU A 42 -4.83 10.40 -9.07
C GLU A 42 -3.65 9.53 -8.63
N PRO A 43 -2.59 10.11 -8.03
CA PRO A 43 -1.54 9.30 -7.46
C PRO A 43 -2.19 8.34 -6.46
N LYS A 44 -2.07 7.02 -6.76
CA LYS A 44 -2.72 5.95 -5.99
C LYS A 44 -2.60 6.21 -4.48
N TRP A 45 -1.51 6.75 -3.98
CA TRP A 45 -1.32 6.80 -2.54
C TRP A 45 -1.87 8.03 -1.79
N THR A 46 -2.27 9.11 -2.47
CA THR A 46 -2.52 10.41 -1.79
C THR A 46 -3.70 10.35 -0.83
N LYS A 47 -4.83 9.76 -1.25
CA LYS A 47 -6.01 9.63 -0.38
C LYS A 47 -5.79 8.60 0.73
N LEU A 48 -5.12 7.47 0.44
CA LEU A 48 -4.81 6.45 1.47
C LEU A 48 -3.90 6.99 2.56
N THR A 49 -2.95 7.85 2.21
CA THR A 49 -2.01 8.43 3.16
C THR A 49 -2.72 9.18 4.30
N GLN A 50 -3.87 9.80 4.04
CA GLN A 50 -4.67 10.50 5.07
C GLN A 50 -5.27 9.55 6.12
N HIS A 51 -5.38 8.26 5.79
CA HIS A 51 -5.91 7.22 6.65
C HIS A 51 -4.83 6.29 7.20
N ILE A 52 -3.54 6.51 6.87
CA ILE A 52 -2.45 5.75 7.47
C ILE A 52 -2.37 6.09 8.97
N PRO A 53 -2.20 5.09 9.86
CA PRO A 53 -2.35 5.32 11.29
C PRO A 53 -1.18 6.04 11.97
N TRP A 54 -0.04 6.09 11.30
CA TRP A 54 1.21 6.63 11.83
C TRP A 54 1.71 7.80 10.99
N ASP A 55 2.36 8.76 11.62
CA ASP A 55 3.23 9.69 10.90
C ASP A 55 4.58 9.02 10.66
N ILE A 56 4.95 8.88 9.39
CA ILE A 56 6.07 8.03 8.97
C ILE A 56 7.11 8.90 8.26
N PRO A 57 8.31 9.06 8.84
CA PRO A 57 9.42 9.75 8.20
C PRO A 57 9.82 9.09 6.87
N SER A 58 10.38 9.86 5.94
CA SER A 58 10.62 9.43 4.55
C SER A 58 11.56 8.23 4.45
N GLU A 59 12.54 8.13 5.34
CA GLU A 59 13.52 7.05 5.42
C GLU A 59 12.89 5.68 5.72
N PHE A 60 11.76 5.64 6.42
CA PHE A 60 11.04 4.38 6.70
C PHE A 60 10.07 3.98 5.60
N LYS A 61 9.77 4.88 4.65
CA LYS A 61 8.82 4.59 3.57
C LYS A 61 9.35 3.54 2.59
N GLY A 62 10.65 3.27 2.56
CA GLY A 62 11.24 2.17 1.77
C GLY A 62 10.96 0.77 2.32
N ASN A 63 10.43 0.65 3.54
CA ASN A 63 10.22 -0.64 4.20
C ASN A 63 9.16 -1.49 3.45
N ALA A 64 9.49 -2.75 3.18
CA ALA A 64 8.65 -3.69 2.45
C ALA A 64 7.34 -4.00 3.19
N LEU A 65 7.37 -4.06 4.53
CA LEU A 65 6.17 -4.24 5.34
C LEU A 65 5.26 -3.01 5.25
N TYR A 66 5.82 -1.80 5.22
CA TYR A 66 5.05 -0.58 4.97
C TYR A 66 4.43 -0.57 3.57
N GLN A 67 5.20 -0.92 2.53
CA GLN A 67 4.67 -0.97 1.17
C GLN A 67 3.55 -2.01 1.03
N GLY A 68 3.70 -3.17 1.66
CA GLY A 68 2.65 -4.19 1.71
C GLY A 68 1.43 -3.76 2.54
N PHE A 69 1.63 -3.06 3.66
CA PHE A 69 0.55 -2.46 4.44
C PHE A 69 -0.26 -1.45 3.62
N ARG A 70 0.40 -0.60 2.82
CA ARG A 70 -0.31 0.32 1.92
C ARG A 70 -1.09 -0.44 0.85
N ALA A 71 -0.51 -1.51 0.30
CA ALA A 71 -1.20 -2.37 -0.67
C ALA A 71 -2.46 -2.99 -0.03
N ILE A 72 -2.40 -3.47 1.22
CA ILE A 72 -3.60 -3.90 1.96
C ILE A 72 -4.64 -2.78 2.00
N GLY A 73 -4.22 -1.57 2.38
CA GLY A 73 -5.13 -0.43 2.44
C GLY A 73 -5.84 -0.14 1.10
N TRP A 74 -5.14 -0.35 0.00
CA TRP A 74 -5.69 -0.22 -1.35
C TRP A 74 -6.70 -1.30 -1.71
N VAL A 75 -6.38 -2.57 -1.46
CA VAL A 75 -7.36 -3.66 -1.67
C VAL A 75 -8.61 -3.42 -0.84
N ARG A 76 -8.45 -2.99 0.41
CA ARG A 76 -9.55 -2.73 1.34
C ARG A 76 -10.40 -1.51 0.98
N TRP A 77 -9.83 -0.53 0.28
CA TRP A 77 -10.56 0.66 -0.15
C TRP A 77 -11.18 0.51 -1.53
N ARG A 78 -10.40 0.05 -2.52
CA ARG A 78 -10.76 0.10 -3.94
C ARG A 78 -10.90 -1.27 -4.59
N GLY A 79 -10.65 -2.33 -3.84
CA GLY A 79 -10.70 -3.70 -4.32
C GLY A 79 -9.38 -4.19 -4.92
N PRO A 80 -9.25 -5.50 -5.17
CA PRO A 80 -7.99 -6.15 -5.56
C PRO A 80 -7.54 -5.82 -7.00
N ALA A 81 -8.46 -5.42 -7.88
CA ALA A 81 -8.14 -5.00 -9.26
C ALA A 81 -7.29 -3.72 -9.32
N SER A 82 -7.26 -2.94 -8.25
CA SER A 82 -6.50 -1.67 -8.17
C SER A 82 -4.97 -1.85 -8.11
N LEU A 83 -4.51 -3.08 -7.90
CA LEU A 83 -3.11 -3.44 -7.72
C LEU A 83 -2.59 -4.34 -8.84
N THR A 84 -1.28 -4.31 -9.06
CA THR A 84 -0.61 -5.33 -9.86
C THR A 84 -0.67 -6.68 -9.14
N GLN A 85 -0.52 -7.80 -9.86
CA GLN A 85 -0.53 -9.14 -9.25
C GLN A 85 0.49 -9.26 -8.12
N SER A 86 1.70 -8.76 -8.32
CA SER A 86 2.76 -8.80 -7.30
C SER A 86 2.39 -8.00 -6.02
N GLN A 87 1.74 -6.84 -6.17
CA GLN A 87 1.29 -6.04 -5.04
C GLN A 87 0.13 -6.71 -4.29
N TYR A 88 -0.81 -7.30 -5.03
CA TYR A 88 -1.91 -8.07 -4.47
C TYR A 88 -1.41 -9.28 -3.67
N GLU A 89 -0.53 -10.10 -4.24
CA GLU A 89 0.03 -11.27 -3.55
C GLU A 89 0.81 -10.88 -2.30
N ARG A 90 1.54 -9.77 -2.33
CA ARG A 90 2.21 -9.23 -1.15
C ARG A 90 1.21 -8.86 -0.05
N ALA A 91 0.14 -8.15 -0.40
CA ALA A 91 -0.90 -7.77 0.56
C ALA A 91 -1.59 -9.02 1.16
N ARG A 92 -1.92 -10.00 0.32
CA ARG A 92 -2.51 -11.28 0.71
C ARG A 92 -1.60 -12.06 1.65
N ALA A 93 -0.30 -12.16 1.34
CA ALA A 93 0.67 -12.87 2.17
C ALA A 93 0.80 -12.24 3.57
N ILE A 94 0.82 -10.91 3.64
CA ILE A 94 0.85 -10.19 4.93
C ILE A 94 -0.42 -10.49 5.72
N TRP A 95 -1.61 -10.36 5.12
CA TRP A 95 -2.87 -10.69 5.79
C TRP A 95 -2.89 -12.13 6.31
N ARG A 96 -2.48 -13.12 5.49
CA ARG A 96 -2.36 -14.52 5.92
C ARG A 96 -1.45 -14.68 7.13
N LYS A 97 -0.31 -13.99 7.14
CA LYS A 97 0.64 -14.01 8.27
C LYS A 97 0.01 -13.42 9.53
N LEU A 98 -0.66 -12.26 9.43
CA LEU A 98 -1.32 -11.64 10.59
C LEU A 98 -2.37 -12.57 11.20
N LYS A 99 -3.17 -13.24 10.35
CA LYS A 99 -4.19 -14.21 10.79
C LYS A 99 -3.56 -15.47 11.40
N ALA A 100 -2.61 -16.09 10.70
CA ALA A 100 -2.00 -17.36 11.11
C ALA A 100 -1.20 -17.27 12.42
N PHE A 101 -0.52 -16.16 12.66
CA PHE A 101 0.32 -15.97 13.85
C PHE A 101 -0.33 -15.10 14.93
N ASN A 102 -1.61 -14.72 14.76
CA ASN A 102 -2.32 -13.79 15.63
C ASN A 102 -1.50 -12.50 15.91
N GLN A 103 -1.03 -11.86 14.85
CA GLN A 103 -0.18 -10.67 14.89
C GLN A 103 -0.91 -9.43 14.35
N VAL A 104 -0.35 -8.26 14.67
CA VAL A 104 -0.69 -6.96 14.09
C VAL A 104 0.59 -6.27 13.59
N ILE A 105 0.43 -5.30 12.70
CA ILE A 105 1.52 -4.44 12.25
C ILE A 105 1.63 -3.25 13.19
N ASP A 106 2.86 -2.91 13.57
CA ASP A 106 3.14 -1.68 14.29
C ASP A 106 4.29 -0.92 13.65
N PHE A 107 4.30 0.40 13.91
CA PHE A 107 5.40 1.29 13.59
C PHE A 107 5.99 1.85 14.89
N ASP A 108 7.30 1.74 14.99
CA ASP A 108 8.14 2.41 15.98
C ASP A 108 9.54 2.56 15.36
N PRO A 109 10.08 3.79 15.18
CA PRO A 109 11.41 4.01 14.62
C PRO A 109 12.52 3.21 15.29
N LYS A 110 12.32 2.78 16.55
CA LYS A 110 13.29 1.99 17.33
C LYS A 110 13.28 0.50 16.97
N TYR A 111 12.29 0.01 16.22
CA TYR A 111 12.26 -1.40 15.83
C TYR A 111 13.44 -1.71 14.89
N PRO A 112 14.26 -2.72 15.24
CA PRO A 112 15.35 -3.14 14.38
C PRO A 112 14.80 -3.80 13.11
N ALA A 113 15.62 -3.81 12.05
CA ALA A 113 15.35 -4.68 10.91
C ALA A 113 15.47 -6.14 11.35
N VAL A 114 14.55 -7.00 10.90
CA VAL A 114 14.59 -8.44 11.18
C VAL A 114 14.86 -9.16 9.86
N PRO A 115 16.07 -9.73 9.65
CA PRO A 115 16.41 -10.46 8.43
C PRO A 115 15.35 -11.51 8.09
N GLY A 116 14.95 -11.56 6.81
CA GLY A 116 13.90 -12.47 6.32
C GLY A 116 12.46 -12.05 6.63
N LEU A 117 12.23 -11.03 7.47
CA LEU A 117 10.89 -10.50 7.77
C LEU A 117 10.69 -9.07 7.26
N THR A 118 11.66 -8.20 7.50
CA THR A 118 11.65 -6.80 7.08
C THR A 118 13.01 -6.42 6.48
N ASN A 119 12.99 -5.60 5.43
CA ASN A 119 14.19 -5.13 4.73
C ASN A 119 14.77 -3.83 5.32
N GLY A 120 14.24 -3.38 6.46
CA GLY A 120 14.64 -2.14 7.13
C GLY A 120 13.99 -2.00 8.51
N PRO A 121 14.43 -1.02 9.31
CA PRO A 121 13.88 -0.75 10.64
C PRO A 121 12.48 -0.14 10.59
N GLY A 122 11.89 0.11 11.75
CA GLY A 122 10.68 0.92 11.91
C GLY A 122 9.37 0.13 11.94
N PHE A 123 9.24 -0.92 11.13
CA PHE A 123 8.01 -1.72 11.05
C PHE A 123 8.23 -3.13 11.58
N ALA A 124 7.25 -3.63 12.32
CA ALA A 124 7.30 -4.97 12.87
C ALA A 124 5.94 -5.67 12.84
N TYR A 125 5.99 -7.00 12.79
CA TYR A 125 4.88 -7.84 13.21
C TYR A 125 4.99 -8.03 14.73
N VAL A 126 3.94 -7.66 15.47
CA VAL A 126 3.90 -7.80 16.92
C VAL A 126 2.72 -8.66 17.34
N PRO A 127 2.81 -9.43 18.45
CA PRO A 127 1.67 -10.22 18.95
C PRO A 127 0.45 -9.33 19.20
N ARG A 128 -0.73 -9.79 18.78
CA ARG A 128 -2.00 -9.12 19.04
C ARG A 128 -2.25 -9.06 20.55
N ARG A 129 -2.73 -7.91 21.01
CA ARG A 129 -3.31 -7.71 22.35
C ARG A 129 -4.82 -7.58 22.23
N GLU A 130 -5.53 -7.84 23.31
CA GLU A 130 -6.99 -7.65 23.38
C GLU A 130 -7.40 -6.21 23.00
N SER A 131 -6.62 -5.21 23.42
CA SER A 131 -6.83 -3.80 23.08
C SER A 131 -6.76 -3.49 21.58
N ASP A 132 -6.13 -4.35 20.79
CA ASP A 132 -6.08 -4.19 19.34
C ASP A 132 -7.41 -4.59 18.67
N GLY A 133 -8.30 -5.28 19.38
CA GLY A 133 -9.58 -5.76 18.88
C GLY A 133 -9.42 -6.55 17.59
N ASP A 134 -10.19 -6.19 16.57
CA ASP A 134 -10.20 -6.80 15.25
C ASP A 134 -9.31 -6.07 14.22
N TYR A 135 -8.41 -5.18 14.63
CA TYR A 135 -7.57 -4.42 13.69
C TYR A 135 -6.32 -5.18 13.24
N MET A 136 -5.85 -4.94 12.01
CA MET A 136 -4.55 -5.41 11.49
C MET A 136 -3.36 -4.59 12.03
N ILE A 137 -3.62 -3.53 12.78
CA ILE A 137 -2.64 -2.60 13.32
C ILE A 137 -2.65 -2.62 14.85
N ARG A 138 -1.51 -2.29 15.45
CA ARG A 138 -1.43 -2.02 16.90
C ARG A 138 -2.27 -0.81 17.28
N ILE A 139 -3.11 -0.95 18.30
CA ILE A 139 -3.85 0.17 18.91
C ILE A 139 -3.08 0.64 20.15
N LYS A 140 -2.49 1.83 20.06
CA LYS A 140 -1.71 2.47 21.13
C LYS A 140 -1.82 4.01 21.05
N PRO A 141 -1.46 4.76 22.10
CA PRO A 141 -1.39 6.22 22.03
C PRO A 141 -0.54 6.70 20.84
N GLY A 142 -1.01 7.76 20.17
CA GLY A 142 -0.36 8.31 18.97
C GLY A 142 -0.81 7.68 17.64
N VAL A 143 -1.59 6.60 17.66
CA VAL A 143 -2.16 6.00 16.45
C VAL A 143 -3.44 6.74 16.03
N LYS A 144 -3.51 7.20 14.78
CA LYS A 144 -4.66 7.91 14.22
C LYS A 144 -5.61 6.97 13.47
N LEU A 145 -6.79 6.72 14.04
CA LEU A 145 -7.86 5.96 13.37
C LEU A 145 -9.00 6.87 12.91
N THR A 146 -8.91 7.33 11.67
CA THR A 146 -10.01 8.04 11.00
C THR A 146 -11.23 7.11 10.80
N PRO A 147 -12.45 7.63 10.63
CA PRO A 147 -13.63 6.80 10.36
C PRO A 147 -13.47 5.85 9.16
N VAL A 148 -12.83 6.33 8.09
CA VAL A 148 -12.49 5.50 6.91
C VAL A 148 -11.38 4.50 7.25
N GLY A 149 -10.32 4.94 7.94
CA GLY A 149 -9.24 4.08 8.40
C GLY A 149 -9.72 2.90 9.26
N LYS A 150 -10.73 3.11 10.12
CA LYS A 150 -11.36 2.03 10.90
C LYS A 150 -11.91 0.91 10.01
N LYS A 151 -12.50 1.25 8.86
CA LYS A 151 -13.02 0.26 7.91
C LYS A 151 -11.89 -0.44 7.15
N ILE A 152 -10.90 0.34 6.72
CA ILE A 152 -9.75 -0.15 5.94
C ILE A 152 -8.93 -1.16 6.77
N TRP A 153 -8.54 -0.78 7.99
CA TRP A 153 -7.56 -1.52 8.79
C TRP A 153 -8.16 -2.63 9.66
N ARG A 154 -9.48 -2.78 9.67
CA ARG A 154 -10.13 -3.93 10.30
C ARG A 154 -9.75 -5.21 9.56
N MET A 155 -9.41 -6.25 10.30
CA MET A 155 -9.07 -7.58 9.80
C MET A 155 -10.26 -8.14 9.01
N PRO A 156 -10.10 -8.45 7.71
CA PRO A 156 -11.07 -9.26 7.00
C PRO A 156 -11.12 -10.68 7.56
N GLU A 157 -12.32 -11.26 7.66
CA GLU A 157 -12.48 -12.71 7.85
C GLU A 157 -11.89 -13.47 6.65
N GLU A 158 -12.19 -12.99 5.43
CA GLU A 158 -11.68 -13.50 4.16
C GLU A 158 -11.03 -12.38 3.34
N TRP A 159 -9.94 -12.74 2.66
CA TRP A 159 -9.23 -11.79 1.79
C TRP A 159 -10.01 -11.57 0.49
N PRO A 160 -10.21 -10.32 0.03
CA PRO A 160 -10.91 -10.07 -1.23
C PRO A 160 -10.17 -10.70 -2.42
N GLU A 161 -10.81 -11.65 -3.10
CA GLU A 161 -10.19 -12.35 -4.23
C GLU A 161 -10.15 -11.49 -5.49
N ARG A 162 -9.01 -11.53 -6.18
CA ARG A 162 -8.82 -10.90 -7.48
C ARG A 162 -9.47 -11.81 -8.54
N LYS A 163 -10.59 -11.38 -9.12
CA LYS A 163 -11.14 -12.04 -10.31
C LYS A 163 -10.26 -11.70 -11.50
N GLU A 164 -9.90 -12.73 -12.27
CA GLU A 164 -9.15 -12.60 -13.53
C GLU A 164 -9.99 -11.90 -14.61
#